data_AF-A0A914ZLN6-F1
#
_entry.id   AF-A0A914ZLN6-F1
#
_cell.length_a   1.000
_cell.length_b   1.000
_cell.length_c   1.000
_cell.angle_alpha   90.00
_cell.angle_beta   90.00
_cell.angle_gamma   90.00
#
_symmetry.space_group_name_H-M   'P 1'
#
loop_
_entity.id
_entity.type
_entity.pdbx_description
1 polymer ?
#
loop_
_entity_poly.entity_id
_entity_poly.type
_entity_poly.pdbx_seq_one_letter_code
_entity_poly.pdbx_strand_id
1 'polypeptide(L)'
;LEVCYALGISNGDKISISKARFNPDSSGENIWKPLIANGNFSQKNERSEGELDLGVAICAQFPTKCKSSAEVEFVLAWDMPVVKFGGGRRQYRRRYAGFFPDASKRVEQMCSHALMSRIEWEKKIDAWQQTILSDDSLPDWYKSALFNESYFLTDGGTCWFEYDDEWRSTERQMSDESAKYFKEFGRFAYLEADQVLASCDHKSVNINESTRTEVKRLGRLPHDLGNPSQFQLMFI
;
A
#
# COMPACT_ATOMS: atom_id res chain seq x y z
N LEU A 1 -8.09 -1.00 -13.33
CA LEU A 1 -7.32 -1.64 -12.24
C LEU A 1 -8.27 -1.62 -11.08
N GLU A 2 -8.79 -2.78 -10.71
CA GLU A 2 -9.69 -2.87 -9.57
C GLU A 2 -8.83 -2.71 -8.31
N VAL A 3 -9.21 -1.75 -7.47
CA VAL A 3 -8.58 -1.50 -6.18
C VAL A 3 -9.64 -1.74 -5.14
N CYS A 4 -9.34 -2.57 -4.15
CA CYS A 4 -10.25 -2.83 -3.04
C CYS A 4 -9.58 -2.44 -1.73
N TYR A 5 -10.27 -1.66 -0.91
CA TYR A 5 -9.84 -1.35 0.45
C TYR A 5 -10.72 -2.12 1.43
N ALA A 6 -10.13 -2.61 2.52
CA ALA A 6 -10.87 -3.23 3.61
C ALA A 6 -10.39 -2.70 4.96
N LEU A 7 -11.36 -2.48 5.83
CA LEU A 7 -11.16 -2.24 7.25
C LEU A 7 -11.65 -3.48 8.00
N GLY A 8 -10.78 -4.07 8.80
CA GLY A 8 -11.08 -5.19 9.68
C GLY A 8 -10.92 -4.81 11.14
N ILE A 9 -11.56 -5.58 12.00
CA ILE A 9 -11.51 -5.45 13.45
C ILE A 9 -11.47 -6.85 14.06
N SER A 10 -10.64 -7.07 15.08
CA SER A 10 -10.66 -8.34 15.82
C SER A 10 -11.90 -8.42 16.71
N ASN A 11 -12.55 -9.58 16.68
CA ASN A 11 -13.69 -9.85 17.55
C ASN A 11 -13.17 -10.40 18.89
N GLY A 12 -13.68 -9.86 19.99
CA GLY A 12 -13.32 -10.26 21.35
C GLY A 12 -14.54 -10.38 22.25
N ASP A 13 -14.41 -11.17 23.31
CA ASP A 13 -15.48 -11.38 24.28
C ASP A 13 -15.83 -10.05 24.96
N LYS A 14 -17.00 -9.48 24.61
CA LYS A 14 -17.58 -8.19 25.07
C LYS A 14 -17.33 -6.97 24.16
N ILE A 15 -16.86 -7.15 22.94
CA ILE A 15 -16.81 -6.07 21.95
C ILE A 15 -18.09 -6.10 21.11
N SER A 16 -18.86 -5.02 21.16
CA SER A 16 -19.94 -4.75 20.21
C SER A 16 -19.36 -4.04 19.00
N ILE A 17 -19.57 -4.61 17.80
CA ILE A 17 -19.06 -4.06 16.55
C ILE A 17 -20.21 -3.49 15.74
N SER A 18 -20.07 -2.24 15.30
CA SER A 18 -20.98 -1.60 14.35
C SER A 18 -20.21 -1.11 13.13
N LYS A 19 -20.90 -1.04 11.99
CA LYS A 19 -20.33 -0.54 10.73
C LYS A 19 -21.32 0.39 10.05
N ALA A 20 -20.79 1.33 9.29
CA ALA A 20 -21.57 2.26 8.49
C ALA A 20 -20.95 2.48 7.12
N ARG A 21 -21.80 2.92 6.21
CA ARG A 21 -21.45 3.48 4.92
C ARG A 21 -21.90 4.93 4.91
N PHE A 22 -21.16 5.80 4.26
CA PHE A 22 -21.52 7.21 4.16
C PHE A 22 -20.96 7.83 2.89
N ASN A 23 -21.62 8.86 2.38
CA ASN A 23 -21.07 9.68 1.32
C ASN A 23 -19.96 10.59 1.92
N PRO A 24 -18.70 10.46 1.49
CA PRO A 24 -17.59 11.25 2.02
C PRO A 24 -17.73 12.75 1.70
N ASP A 25 -18.50 13.13 0.67
CA ASP A 25 -18.76 14.52 0.29
C ASP A 25 -19.94 15.15 1.03
N SER A 26 -20.62 14.37 1.88
CA SER A 26 -21.72 14.87 2.72
C SER A 26 -21.19 15.55 3.99
N SER A 27 -22.08 16.15 4.78
CA SER A 27 -21.73 16.73 6.08
C SER A 27 -21.28 15.71 7.13
N GLY A 28 -21.44 14.41 6.88
CA GLY A 28 -21.13 13.33 7.82
C GLY A 28 -22.09 13.23 9.02
N GLU A 29 -23.13 14.07 9.10
CA GLU A 29 -24.07 14.08 10.22
C GLU A 29 -24.78 12.74 10.43
N ASN A 30 -25.00 11.98 9.35
CA ASN A 30 -25.66 10.68 9.35
C ASN A 30 -24.88 9.61 10.15
N ILE A 31 -23.55 9.68 10.14
CA ILE A 31 -22.68 8.79 10.94
C ILE A 31 -22.30 9.41 12.28
N TRP A 32 -22.18 10.74 12.34
CA TRP A 32 -21.71 11.44 13.52
C TRP A 32 -22.76 11.53 14.64
N LYS A 33 -24.02 11.82 14.30
CA LYS A 33 -25.10 11.93 15.30
C LYS A 33 -25.36 10.61 16.06
N PRO A 34 -25.46 9.44 15.40
CA PRO A 34 -25.59 8.17 16.11
C PRO A 34 -24.36 7.85 16.98
N LEU A 35 -23.16 8.16 16.50
CA LEU A 35 -21.92 7.91 17.23
C LEU A 35 -21.87 8.73 18.53
N ILE A 36 -22.26 10.01 18.50
CA ILE A 36 -22.36 10.84 19.71
C ILE A 36 -23.45 10.31 20.65
N ALA A 37 -24.63 9.99 20.12
CA ALA A 37 -25.77 9.63 20.95
C ALA A 37 -25.62 8.26 21.62
N ASN A 38 -25.09 7.28 20.90
CA ASN A 38 -25.12 5.87 21.29
C ASN A 38 -23.73 5.22 21.41
N GLY A 39 -22.67 5.88 20.93
CA GLY A 39 -21.33 5.31 20.84
C GLY A 39 -21.19 4.21 19.77
N ASN A 40 -22.15 4.11 18.83
CA ASN A 40 -22.14 3.14 17.74
C ASN A 40 -22.92 3.68 16.52
N PHE A 41 -22.78 3.00 15.38
CA PHE A 41 -23.52 3.34 14.17
C PHE A 41 -24.91 2.72 14.12
N SER A 42 -25.86 3.41 13.48
CA SER A 42 -27.18 2.86 13.20
C SER A 42 -27.10 1.83 12.06
N GLN A 43 -27.87 0.73 12.14
CA GLN A 43 -27.78 -0.40 11.20
C GLN A 43 -28.27 -0.10 9.76
N LYS A 44 -28.60 1.15 9.42
CA LYS A 44 -29.05 1.49 8.07
C LYS A 44 -27.85 1.52 7.13
N ASN A 45 -27.61 0.38 6.50
CA ASN A 45 -26.47 0.09 5.61
C ASN A 45 -26.84 0.18 4.11
N GLU A 46 -27.94 0.83 3.78
CA GLU A 46 -28.42 0.91 2.39
C GLU A 46 -27.60 1.94 1.62
N ARG A 47 -27.17 1.54 0.42
CA ARG A 47 -26.56 2.44 -0.56
C ARG A 47 -27.67 3.33 -1.07
N SER A 48 -27.53 4.65 -0.96
CA SER A 48 -28.45 5.57 -1.62
C SER A 48 -28.22 5.43 -3.14
N GLU A 49 -29.28 5.20 -3.92
CA GLU A 49 -29.17 5.19 -5.39
C GLU A 49 -28.57 6.51 -5.88
N GLY A 50 -27.50 6.44 -6.67
CA GLY A 50 -26.80 7.61 -7.23
C GLY A 50 -25.51 8.04 -6.51
N GLU A 51 -25.13 7.41 -5.39
CA GLU A 51 -23.82 7.68 -4.75
C GLU A 51 -22.66 7.06 -5.54
N LEU A 52 -21.77 7.95 -6.04
CA LEU A 52 -20.56 7.60 -6.77
C LEU A 52 -19.43 7.19 -5.83
N ASP A 53 -19.22 7.97 -4.75
CA ASP A 53 -18.18 7.74 -3.76
C ASP A 53 -18.73 7.14 -2.47
N LEU A 54 -17.93 6.26 -1.86
CA LEU A 54 -18.33 5.46 -0.70
C LEU A 54 -17.26 5.52 0.39
N GLY A 55 -17.62 6.13 1.50
CA GLY A 55 -16.92 6.02 2.77
C GLY A 55 -17.40 4.80 3.57
N VAL A 56 -16.48 4.16 4.29
CA VAL A 56 -16.75 3.03 5.18
C VAL A 56 -16.24 3.37 6.57
N ALA A 57 -17.03 3.06 7.59
CA ALA A 57 -16.64 3.21 8.99
C ALA A 57 -16.90 1.92 9.77
N ILE A 58 -16.01 1.60 10.70
CA ILE A 58 -16.16 0.51 11.67
C ILE A 58 -15.94 1.06 13.08
N CYS A 59 -16.72 0.58 14.04
CA CYS A 59 -16.71 1.06 15.41
C CYS A 59 -16.75 -0.13 16.35
N ALA A 60 -15.85 -0.10 17.34
CA ALA A 60 -15.80 -1.02 18.46
C ALA A 60 -16.35 -0.32 19.71
N GLN A 61 -17.28 -0.96 20.40
CA GLN A 61 -17.83 -0.48 21.65
C GLN A 61 -17.71 -1.58 22.70
N PHE A 62 -17.05 -1.28 23.81
CA PHE A 62 -16.84 -2.23 24.91
C PHE A 62 -16.88 -1.50 26.25
N PRO A 63 -17.47 -2.11 27.30
CA PRO A 63 -17.46 -1.53 28.63
C PRO A 63 -16.10 -1.74 29.29
N THR A 64 -15.55 -0.70 29.91
CA THR A 64 -14.33 -0.79 30.74
C THR A 64 -14.68 -0.54 32.21
N LYS A 65 -14.09 -1.33 33.11
CA LYS A 65 -14.19 -1.08 34.55
C LYS A 65 -13.18 -0.02 34.97
N CYS A 66 -13.43 0.63 36.12
CA CYS A 66 -12.44 1.52 36.73
C CYS A 66 -11.12 0.76 36.95
N LYS A 67 -10.00 1.40 36.58
CA LYS A 67 -8.65 0.82 36.67
C LYS A 67 -8.46 -0.48 35.86
N SER A 68 -9.22 -0.68 34.79
CA SER A 68 -9.01 -1.77 33.82
C SER A 68 -8.66 -1.22 32.44
N SER A 69 -7.91 -2.01 31.67
CA SER A 69 -7.66 -1.77 30.25
C SER A 69 -8.40 -2.81 29.40
N ALA A 70 -8.68 -2.44 28.15
CA ALA A 70 -9.14 -3.34 27.11
C ALA A 70 -8.41 -2.97 25.81
N GLU A 71 -8.15 -3.97 24.99
CA GLU A 71 -7.45 -3.86 23.72
C GLU A 71 -8.40 -4.27 22.60
N VAL A 72 -8.35 -3.53 21.49
CA VAL A 72 -9.08 -3.83 20.26
C VAL A 72 -8.14 -3.57 19.11
N GLU A 73 -8.04 -4.50 18.18
CA GLU A 73 -7.21 -4.30 17.00
C GLU A 73 -8.04 -3.98 15.78
N PHE A 74 -7.46 -3.11 14.96
CA PHE A 74 -7.97 -2.75 13.65
C PHE A 74 -6.92 -3.11 12.60
N VAL A 75 -7.39 -3.42 11.40
CA VAL A 75 -6.52 -3.64 10.25
C VAL A 75 -7.05 -2.84 9.07
N LEU A 76 -6.14 -2.19 8.35
CA LEU A 76 -6.39 -1.63 7.03
C LEU A 76 -5.59 -2.44 6.01
N ALA A 77 -6.26 -2.95 4.99
CA ALA A 77 -5.63 -3.60 3.86
C ALA A 77 -6.13 -2.99 2.55
N TRP A 78 -5.27 -2.98 1.53
CA TRP A 78 -5.62 -2.57 0.19
C TRP A 78 -5.09 -3.58 -0.83
N ASP A 79 -6.00 -4.09 -1.65
CA ASP A 79 -5.69 -4.95 -2.79
C ASP A 79 -5.67 -4.11 -4.06
N MET A 80 -4.46 -3.75 -4.48
CA MET A 80 -4.13 -3.19 -5.80
C MET A 80 -3.07 -4.10 -6.45
N PRO A 81 -3.46 -5.24 -7.02
CA PRO A 81 -2.52 -6.32 -7.34
C PRO A 81 -1.72 -6.04 -8.59
N VAL A 82 -2.16 -5.11 -9.43
CA VAL A 82 -1.54 -4.81 -10.72
C VAL A 82 -1.21 -3.32 -10.78
N VAL A 83 0.01 -3.01 -11.21
CA VAL A 83 0.47 -1.65 -11.48
C VAL A 83 0.89 -1.52 -12.95
N LYS A 84 0.77 -0.31 -13.49
CA LYS A 84 1.23 0.04 -14.84
C LYS A 84 2.13 1.27 -14.72
N PHE A 85 3.25 1.27 -15.43
CA PHE A 85 4.17 2.41 -15.49
C PHE A 85 4.04 3.19 -16.80
N GLY A 86 4.70 4.35 -16.87
CA GLY A 86 4.58 5.33 -17.96
C GLY A 86 4.61 4.71 -19.36
N GLY A 87 3.53 4.95 -20.12
CA GLY A 87 3.32 4.37 -21.47
C GLY A 87 2.31 3.22 -21.52
N GLY A 88 1.94 2.61 -20.38
CA GLY A 88 0.87 1.61 -20.26
C GLY A 88 1.10 0.30 -21.01
N ARG A 89 2.32 0.09 -21.53
CA ARG A 89 2.68 -1.02 -22.43
C ARG A 89 2.72 -2.37 -21.74
N ARG A 90 3.00 -2.40 -20.44
CA ARG A 90 3.12 -3.62 -19.63
C ARG A 90 2.41 -3.47 -18.29
N GLN A 91 1.82 -4.55 -17.83
CA GLN A 91 1.20 -4.66 -16.52
C GLN A 91 2.13 -5.48 -15.63
N TYR A 92 2.30 -5.07 -14.38
CA TYR A 92 3.13 -5.77 -13.42
C TYR A 92 2.25 -6.21 -12.26
N ARG A 93 2.23 -7.52 -12.00
CA ARG A 93 1.56 -8.07 -10.83
C ARG A 93 2.47 -7.91 -9.62
N ARG A 94 1.98 -7.30 -8.55
CA ARG A 94 2.71 -7.16 -7.28
C ARG A 94 2.86 -8.52 -6.61
N ARG A 95 4.03 -8.76 -6.00
CA ARG A 95 4.42 -10.04 -5.39
C ARG A 95 3.42 -10.55 -4.36
N TYR A 96 2.84 -9.66 -3.54
CA TYR A 96 1.89 -10.10 -2.51
C TYR A 96 0.67 -10.82 -3.07
N ALA A 97 0.26 -10.49 -4.32
CA ALA A 97 -0.88 -11.16 -4.95
C ALA A 97 -0.58 -12.63 -5.28
N GLY A 98 0.68 -13.06 -5.27
CA GLY A 98 1.07 -14.47 -5.33
C GLY A 98 0.80 -15.23 -4.02
N PHE A 99 0.94 -14.56 -2.86
CA PHE A 99 0.62 -15.14 -1.56
C PHE A 99 -0.89 -15.28 -1.30
N PHE A 100 -1.70 -14.46 -1.97
CA PHE A 100 -3.16 -14.47 -1.86
C PHE A 100 -3.81 -14.64 -3.26
N PRO A 101 -3.88 -15.87 -3.80
CA PRO A 101 -4.24 -16.09 -5.19
C PRO A 101 -5.71 -15.82 -5.52
N ASP A 102 -6.63 -16.01 -4.57
CA ASP A 102 -8.07 -15.79 -4.76
C ASP A 102 -8.39 -14.29 -4.80
N ALA A 103 -8.56 -13.74 -6.01
CA ALA A 103 -8.86 -12.33 -6.22
C ALA A 103 -10.18 -11.88 -5.58
N SER A 104 -11.17 -12.77 -5.47
CA SER A 104 -12.50 -12.41 -4.97
C SER A 104 -12.52 -12.18 -3.45
N LYS A 105 -11.54 -12.74 -2.74
CA LYS A 105 -11.43 -12.69 -1.28
C LYS A 105 -10.10 -12.12 -0.80
N ARG A 106 -9.27 -11.62 -1.71
CA ARG A 106 -7.87 -11.30 -1.42
C ARG A 106 -7.73 -10.33 -0.26
N VAL A 107 -8.47 -9.21 -0.31
CA VAL A 107 -8.39 -8.18 0.72
C VAL A 107 -8.88 -8.69 2.09
N GLU A 108 -9.88 -9.57 2.12
CA GLU A 108 -10.37 -10.20 3.34
C GLU A 108 -9.33 -11.16 3.92
N GLN A 109 -8.68 -11.95 3.06
CA GLN A 109 -7.58 -12.84 3.45
C GLN A 109 -6.39 -12.04 3.99
N MET A 110 -6.06 -10.90 3.37
CA MET A 110 -5.01 -9.99 3.86
C MET A 110 -5.33 -9.46 5.26
N CYS A 111 -6.55 -8.96 5.48
CA CYS A 111 -7.00 -8.51 6.80
C CYS A 111 -6.93 -9.63 7.85
N SER A 112 -7.46 -10.81 7.52
CA SER A 112 -7.45 -11.97 8.42
C SER A 112 -6.02 -12.40 8.75
N HIS A 113 -5.15 -12.50 7.75
CA HIS A 113 -3.75 -12.86 7.93
C HIS A 113 -3.02 -11.87 8.84
N ALA A 114 -3.23 -10.56 8.64
CA ALA A 114 -2.63 -9.54 9.48
C ALA A 114 -3.10 -9.61 10.94
N LEU A 115 -4.41 -9.75 11.18
CA LEU A 115 -4.94 -9.88 12.54
C LEU A 115 -4.39 -11.14 13.26
N MET A 116 -4.24 -12.25 12.54
CA MET A 116 -3.70 -13.50 13.10
C MET A 116 -2.18 -13.45 13.33
N SER A 117 -1.45 -12.71 12.49
CA SER A 117 0.03 -12.73 12.50
C SER A 117 0.65 -11.59 13.30
N ARG A 118 -0.14 -10.57 13.71
CA ARG A 118 0.41 -9.36 14.33
C ARG A 118 1.34 -9.62 15.52
N ILE A 119 1.01 -10.56 16.39
CA ILE A 119 1.80 -10.86 17.60
C ILE A 119 3.15 -11.44 17.21
N GLU A 120 3.21 -12.24 16.15
CA GLU A 120 4.46 -12.76 15.63
C GLU A 120 5.27 -11.65 14.95
N TRP A 121 4.62 -10.75 14.22
CA TRP A 121 5.26 -9.61 13.57
C TRP A 121 5.86 -8.64 14.58
N GLU A 122 5.12 -8.27 15.62
CA GLU A 122 5.60 -7.44 16.73
C GLU A 122 6.83 -8.07 17.37
N LYS A 123 6.79 -9.36 17.71
CA LYS A 123 7.96 -10.07 18.27
C LYS A 123 9.17 -10.04 17.34
N LYS A 124 8.97 -10.20 16.04
CA LYS A 124 10.05 -10.13 15.05
C LYS A 124 10.60 -8.71 14.95
N ILE A 125 9.74 -7.70 15.00
CA ILE A 125 10.11 -6.28 15.00
C ILE A 125 10.95 -5.96 16.23
N ASP A 126 10.45 -6.30 17.41
CA ASP A 126 11.14 -6.11 18.67
C ASP A 126 12.49 -6.83 18.67
N ALA A 127 12.54 -8.08 18.21
CA ALA A 127 13.77 -8.88 18.20
C ALA A 127 14.88 -8.23 17.37
N TRP A 128 14.57 -7.68 16.19
CA TRP A 128 15.60 -7.01 15.38
C TRP A 128 15.96 -5.64 15.95
N GLN A 129 14.99 -4.84 16.42
CA GLN A 129 15.25 -3.50 16.97
C GLN A 129 16.07 -3.58 18.26
N GLN A 130 15.81 -4.59 19.10
CA GLN A 130 16.48 -4.77 20.38
C GLN A 130 17.99 -4.93 20.23
N THR A 131 18.47 -5.47 19.11
CA THR A 131 19.90 -5.60 18.81
C THR A 131 20.64 -4.26 18.79
N ILE A 132 19.95 -3.18 18.41
CA ILE A 132 20.48 -1.81 18.36
C ILE A 132 20.07 -1.04 19.61
N LEU A 133 18.83 -1.21 20.10
CA LEU A 133 18.32 -0.47 21.25
C LEU A 133 19.09 -0.78 22.54
N SER A 134 19.55 -2.02 22.71
CA SER A 134 20.33 -2.46 23.88
C SER A 134 21.79 -1.99 23.90
N ASP A 135 22.27 -1.36 22.82
CA ASP A 135 23.62 -0.82 22.79
C ASP A 135 23.67 0.56 23.45
N ASP A 136 24.14 0.61 24.70
CA ASP A 136 24.29 1.85 25.49
C ASP A 136 25.41 2.77 24.96
N SER A 137 26.25 2.30 24.03
CA SER A 137 27.27 3.14 23.39
C SER A 137 26.68 4.09 22.34
N LEU A 138 25.49 3.77 21.84
CA LEU A 138 24.79 4.56 20.83
C LEU A 138 23.84 5.58 21.49
N PRO A 139 23.95 6.87 21.17
CA PRO A 139 22.99 7.87 21.64
C PRO A 139 21.57 7.62 21.14
N ASP A 140 20.56 7.95 21.94
CA ASP A 140 19.14 7.75 21.59
C ASP A 140 18.72 8.46 20.30
N TRP A 141 19.25 9.67 20.05
CA TRP A 141 18.96 10.41 18.82
C TRP A 141 19.43 9.64 17.57
N TYR A 142 20.55 8.91 17.68
CA TYR A 142 21.11 8.14 16.58
C TYR A 142 20.28 6.88 16.32
N LYS A 143 19.88 6.17 17.38
CA LYS A 143 18.95 5.02 17.30
C LYS A 143 17.64 5.44 16.61
N SER A 144 17.08 6.59 17.01
CA SER A 144 15.86 7.13 16.41
C SER A 144 16.03 7.44 14.93
N ALA A 145 17.12 8.10 14.53
CA ALA A 145 17.39 8.40 13.13
C ALA A 145 17.53 7.12 12.30
N LEU A 146 18.31 6.14 12.79
CA LEU A 146 18.55 4.88 12.09
C LEU A 146 17.25 4.13 11.76
N PHE A 147 16.33 4.03 12.72
CA PHE A 147 15.04 3.38 12.47
C PHE A 147 14.12 4.23 11.60
N ASN A 148 14.05 5.53 11.82
CA ASN A 148 13.11 6.38 11.08
C ASN A 148 13.50 6.51 9.61
N GLU A 149 14.79 6.64 9.29
CA GLU A 149 15.26 6.72 7.88
C GLU A 149 14.98 5.44 7.08
N SER A 150 14.75 4.30 7.74
CA SER A 150 14.34 3.06 7.06
C SER A 150 12.99 3.17 6.34
N TYR A 151 12.17 4.21 6.63
CA TYR A 151 10.89 4.46 5.96
C TYR A 151 11.04 4.50 4.43
N PHE A 152 12.17 5.02 3.94
CA PHE A 152 12.44 5.19 2.52
C PHE A 152 12.41 3.87 1.73
N LEU A 153 12.75 2.75 2.39
CA LEU A 153 12.64 1.42 1.79
C LEU A 153 11.21 1.08 1.36
N THR A 154 10.21 1.65 2.02
CA THR A 154 8.79 1.43 1.70
C THR A 154 8.16 2.60 0.93
N ASP A 155 8.49 3.83 1.28
CA ASP A 155 7.81 5.03 0.77
C ASP A 155 8.51 5.66 -0.44
N GLY A 156 9.76 5.31 -0.72
CA GLY A 156 10.47 5.90 -1.85
C GLY A 156 9.97 5.45 -3.24
N GLY A 157 8.89 4.69 -3.33
CA GLY A 157 8.39 4.16 -4.61
C GLY A 157 8.96 2.80 -4.95
N THR A 158 9.35 2.05 -3.91
CA THR A 158 9.65 0.63 -3.98
C THR A 158 8.50 -0.16 -4.58
N CYS A 159 8.85 -1.08 -5.47
CA CYS A 159 7.94 -1.98 -6.12
C CYS A 159 8.50 -3.40 -6.08
N TRP A 160 7.65 -4.37 -5.77
CA TRP A 160 8.02 -5.78 -5.72
C TRP A 160 7.03 -6.61 -6.54
N PHE A 161 7.52 -7.29 -7.57
CA PHE A 161 6.71 -7.95 -8.58
C PHE A 161 6.83 -9.46 -8.57
N GLU A 162 5.71 -10.09 -8.89
CA GLU A 162 5.67 -11.49 -9.30
C GLU A 162 6.40 -11.63 -10.63
N TYR A 163 7.25 -12.65 -10.75
CA TYR A 163 7.90 -12.96 -12.02
C TYR A 163 6.86 -13.40 -13.05
N ASP A 164 7.05 -12.97 -14.29
CA ASP A 164 6.20 -13.33 -15.41
C ASP A 164 7.08 -13.76 -16.60
N ASP A 165 6.79 -14.94 -17.15
CA ASP A 165 7.61 -15.57 -18.19
C ASP A 165 7.65 -14.73 -19.48
N GLU A 166 6.67 -13.85 -19.73
CA GLU A 166 6.69 -12.90 -20.87
C GLU A 166 7.90 -11.97 -20.81
N TRP A 167 8.50 -11.79 -19.62
CA TRP A 167 9.66 -10.93 -19.44
C TRP A 167 10.86 -11.42 -20.25
N ARG A 168 11.00 -12.73 -20.48
CA ARG A 168 12.07 -13.29 -21.33
C ARG A 168 11.98 -12.85 -22.79
N SER A 169 10.76 -12.58 -23.27
CA SER A 169 10.56 -12.11 -24.65
C SER A 169 10.95 -10.64 -24.83
N THR A 170 10.81 -9.84 -23.77
CA THR A 170 11.04 -8.39 -23.79
C THR A 170 12.41 -7.99 -23.24
N GLU A 171 12.98 -8.78 -22.35
CA GLU A 171 14.24 -8.53 -21.63
C GLU A 171 15.30 -9.55 -22.06
N ARG A 172 15.77 -9.44 -23.30
CA ARG A 172 16.69 -10.41 -23.94
C ARG A 172 18.04 -10.60 -23.23
N GLN A 173 18.39 -9.73 -22.29
CA GLN A 173 19.62 -9.79 -21.50
C GLN A 173 19.45 -10.55 -20.17
N MET A 174 18.25 -11.04 -19.86
CA MET A 174 18.00 -11.80 -18.62
C MET A 174 18.65 -13.18 -18.72
N SER A 175 19.59 -13.47 -17.82
CA SER A 175 20.19 -14.80 -17.71
C SER A 175 19.22 -15.82 -17.11
N ASP A 176 19.50 -17.11 -17.30
CA ASP A 176 18.72 -18.18 -16.68
C ASP A 176 18.81 -18.15 -15.15
N GLU A 177 19.96 -17.75 -14.61
CA GLU A 177 20.18 -17.56 -13.17
C GLU A 177 19.27 -16.45 -12.63
N SER A 178 19.23 -15.28 -13.27
CA SER A 178 18.36 -14.17 -12.85
C SER A 178 16.88 -14.56 -12.91
N ALA A 179 16.46 -15.26 -13.98
CA ALA A 179 15.09 -15.75 -14.09
C ALA A 179 14.73 -16.73 -12.97
N LYS A 180 15.67 -17.62 -12.58
CA LYS A 180 15.48 -18.53 -11.45
C LYS A 180 15.26 -17.76 -10.14
N TYR A 181 16.11 -16.76 -9.86
CA TYR A 181 15.95 -15.94 -8.65
C TYR A 181 14.65 -15.13 -8.65
N PHE A 182 14.26 -14.55 -9.79
CA PHE A 182 13.00 -13.82 -9.86
C PHE A 182 11.78 -14.73 -9.67
N LYS A 183 11.83 -15.99 -10.13
CA LYS A 183 10.77 -16.97 -9.81
C LYS A 183 10.67 -17.24 -8.31
N GLU A 184 11.81 -17.38 -7.64
CA GLU A 184 11.87 -17.72 -6.22
C GLU A 184 11.51 -16.54 -5.31
N PHE A 185 12.04 -15.35 -5.59
CA PHE A 185 11.96 -14.19 -4.69
C PHE A 185 11.11 -13.04 -5.24
N GLY A 186 10.66 -13.11 -6.49
CA GLY A 186 10.10 -11.96 -7.19
C GLY A 186 11.18 -10.97 -7.62
N ARG A 187 10.76 -9.89 -8.29
CA ARG A 187 11.65 -8.82 -8.74
C ARG A 187 11.41 -7.56 -7.94
N PHE A 188 12.43 -7.13 -7.22
CA PHE A 188 12.45 -5.84 -6.54
C PHE A 188 12.84 -4.74 -7.54
N ALA A 189 12.28 -3.55 -7.38
CA ALA A 189 12.56 -2.36 -8.17
C ALA A 189 12.24 -1.10 -7.37
N TYR A 190 12.88 0.02 -7.72
CA TYR A 190 12.60 1.32 -7.09
C TYR A 190 12.43 2.42 -8.14
N LEU A 191 11.61 3.43 -7.85
CA LEU A 191 11.40 4.58 -8.73
C LEU A 191 12.47 5.64 -8.49
N GLU A 192 13.52 5.64 -9.32
CA GLU A 192 14.49 6.75 -9.32
C GLU A 192 13.95 7.95 -10.10
N ALA A 193 14.34 9.16 -9.68
CA ALA A 193 13.82 10.43 -10.21
C ALA A 193 14.31 10.79 -11.62
N ASP A 194 15.14 9.95 -12.27
CA ASP A 194 16.01 10.40 -13.36
C ASP A 194 15.54 10.13 -14.80
N GLN A 195 14.32 9.62 -15.04
CA GLN A 195 13.79 9.53 -16.42
C GLN A 195 12.94 10.75 -16.80
N VAL A 196 13.63 11.87 -16.93
CA VAL A 196 13.10 13.15 -17.42
C VAL A 196 13.27 13.19 -18.95
N LEU A 197 12.12 13.26 -19.65
CA LEU A 197 11.87 13.66 -21.05
C LEU A 197 11.95 12.59 -22.15
N ALA A 198 10.81 11.96 -22.44
CA ALA A 198 10.46 11.73 -23.84
C ALA A 198 9.72 12.98 -24.36
N SER A 199 10.30 13.70 -25.31
CA SER A 199 9.61 14.78 -26.02
C SER A 199 8.39 14.21 -26.73
N CYS A 200 7.20 14.77 -26.45
CA CYS A 200 6.01 14.53 -27.25
C CYS A 200 5.90 15.62 -28.31
N ASP A 201 5.65 15.26 -29.57
CA ASP A 201 5.40 16.21 -30.67
C ASP A 201 4.06 16.97 -30.54
N HIS A 202 3.34 16.81 -29.43
CA HIS A 202 2.10 17.54 -29.15
C HIS A 202 2.40 18.91 -28.55
N LYS A 203 2.14 19.95 -29.35
CA LYS A 203 2.21 21.35 -28.93
C LYS A 203 0.85 21.78 -28.38
N SER A 204 0.79 22.18 -27.11
CA SER A 204 -0.40 22.86 -26.58
C SER A 204 -0.30 24.35 -26.85
N VAL A 205 -1.40 24.96 -27.29
CA VAL A 205 -1.51 26.41 -27.52
C VAL A 205 -2.12 27.05 -26.29
N ASN A 206 -1.41 28.00 -25.68
CA ASN A 206 -1.97 28.80 -24.59
C ASN A 206 -2.89 29.88 -25.19
N ILE A 207 -4.18 29.84 -24.85
CA ILE A 207 -5.23 30.65 -25.49
C ILE A 207 -5.06 32.15 -25.18
N ASN A 208 -4.37 32.51 -24.09
CA ASN A 208 -4.19 33.91 -23.69
C ASN A 208 -2.93 34.57 -24.24
N GLU A 209 -1.91 33.81 -24.63
CA GLU A 209 -0.59 34.38 -24.95
C GLU A 209 -0.07 33.99 -26.35
N SER A 210 -0.82 33.20 -27.12
CA SER A 210 -0.41 32.73 -28.46
C SER A 210 0.98 32.06 -28.51
N THR A 211 1.49 31.62 -27.35
CA THR A 211 2.74 30.88 -27.20
C THR A 211 2.48 29.38 -27.28
N ARG A 212 3.33 28.68 -28.05
CA ARG A 212 3.31 27.21 -28.18
C ARG A 212 4.35 26.62 -27.24
N THR A 213 3.89 25.85 -26.26
CA THR A 213 4.78 25.16 -25.31
C THR A 213 4.75 23.67 -25.61
N GLU A 214 5.92 23.03 -25.64
CA GLU A 214 6.03 21.57 -25.75
C GLU A 214 5.50 20.94 -24.46
N VAL A 215 4.53 20.04 -24.60
CA VAL A 215 4.02 19.26 -23.46
C VAL A 215 4.97 18.09 -23.25
N LYS A 216 5.78 18.17 -22.19
CA LYS A 216 6.63 17.06 -21.74
C LYS A 216 5.75 16.00 -21.08
N ARG A 217 5.75 14.78 -21.61
CA ARG A 217 5.06 13.66 -20.95
C ARG A 217 5.99 13.11 -19.87
N LEU A 218 5.58 13.17 -18.60
CA LEU A 218 6.28 12.45 -17.54
C LEU A 218 6.11 10.94 -17.76
N GLY A 219 7.19 10.27 -18.15
CA GLY A 219 7.29 8.82 -18.11
C GLY A 219 8.11 8.43 -16.90
N ARG A 220 7.47 8.00 -15.80
CA ARG A 220 8.19 7.38 -14.67
C ARG A 220 8.26 5.87 -14.94
N LEU A 221 9.47 5.36 -15.14
CA LEU A 221 9.78 3.93 -15.17
C LEU A 221 10.76 3.66 -14.01
N PRO A 222 10.53 2.62 -13.19
CA PRO A 222 11.52 2.16 -12.21
C PRO A 222 12.87 1.88 -12.88
N HIS A 223 13.97 2.20 -12.18
CA HIS A 223 15.33 2.09 -12.72
C HIS A 223 15.64 0.67 -13.21
N ASP A 224 15.17 -0.35 -12.49
CA ASP A 224 15.30 -1.77 -12.86
C ASP A 224 14.36 -2.24 -13.98
N LEU A 225 13.42 -1.41 -14.44
CA LEU A 225 12.54 -1.72 -15.58
C LEU A 225 12.99 -1.03 -16.88
N GLY A 226 14.11 -0.29 -16.83
CA GLY A 226 14.79 0.32 -17.97
C GLY A 226 15.84 -0.60 -18.62
N ASN A 227 16.57 -0.07 -19.62
CA ASN A 227 17.60 -0.81 -20.35
C ASN A 227 18.64 -1.43 -19.37
N PRO A 228 18.86 -2.75 -19.40
CA PRO A 228 19.73 -3.48 -18.46
C PRO A 228 21.23 -3.12 -18.49
N SER A 229 21.63 -2.08 -19.23
CA SER A 229 23.00 -1.57 -19.28
C SER A 229 23.33 -0.53 -18.19
N GLN A 230 22.38 -0.19 -17.32
CA GLN A 230 22.55 0.80 -16.25
C GLN A 230 22.37 0.22 -14.83
N PHE A 231 22.51 -1.09 -14.64
CA PHE A 231 22.43 -1.69 -13.30
C PHE A 231 23.61 -1.26 -12.43
N GLN A 232 23.32 -0.52 -11.35
CA GLN A 232 24.11 -0.55 -10.13
C GLN A 232 23.34 -1.38 -9.10
N LEU A 233 23.81 -2.60 -8.87
CA LEU A 233 23.42 -3.38 -7.69
C LEU A 233 23.94 -2.67 -6.45
N MET A 234 23.06 -1.97 -5.72
CA MET A 234 23.34 -1.54 -4.36
C MET A 234 22.77 -2.58 -3.41
N PHE A 235 23.66 -3.41 -2.85
CA PHE A 235 23.34 -4.20 -1.65
C PHE A 235 23.34 -3.22 -0.47
N ILE A 236 22.22 -3.14 0.27
CA ILE A 236 22.21 -2.61 1.63
C ILE A 236 22.45 -3.79 2.58
#